data_AF-A0A2D4JNQ9-F1
#
_entry.id   AF-A0A2D4JNQ9-F1
#
_cell.length_a   1.000
_cell.length_b   1.000
_cell.length_c   1.000
_cell.angle_alpha   90.00
_cell.angle_beta   90.00
_cell.angle_gamma   90.00
#
_symmetry.space_group_name_H-M   'P 1'
#
loop_
_entity.id
_entity.type
_entity.pdbx_description
1 polymer ?
#
loop_
_entity_poly.entity_id
_entity_poly.type
_entity_poly.pdbx_seq_one_letter_code
_entity_poly.pdbx_strand_id
1 'polypeptide(L)'
;TYAPVGKDVVTGQSVANESVASSFLQPAENRIGGIYRKSIYKQYSDSTYTLEISKPAWLGFLGPVIRGEVGDTITVHLKNFASRPFTIHPHGVFYTKDSEGALYPDRSSGDHNADDAVPPGGNHTYTWTVPEAHGPTADDPACLTWIYHSHVNAPKDIASGLVGPLLICKRGTLKTLPSRRHDVDLDFFLMFNVVDENESWHLDENIASFCTKPDSVDKEDEEFKESNRMHAINGFV
;
A
#
# COMPACT_ATOMS: atom_id res chain seq x y z
N THR A 1 5.69 12.27 -2.28
CA THR A 1 6.02 13.35 -1.33
C THR A 1 5.25 13.08 -0.07
N TYR A 2 5.92 13.11 1.09
CA TYR A 2 5.29 12.94 2.41
C TYR A 2 4.66 14.23 2.94
N ALA A 3 5.24 15.39 2.60
CA ALA A 3 4.74 16.70 3.02
C ALA A 3 4.43 17.57 1.78
N PRO A 4 3.32 17.32 1.06
CA PRO A 4 2.98 18.05 -0.18
C PRO A 4 2.80 19.57 0.04
N VAL A 5 2.44 20.00 1.25
CA VAL A 5 2.25 21.42 1.59
C VAL A 5 3.57 22.11 1.95
N GLY A 6 4.62 21.35 2.28
CA GLY A 6 5.94 21.88 2.63
C GLY A 6 6.02 22.67 3.96
N LYS A 7 5.01 22.54 4.81
CA LYS A 7 4.94 23.17 6.13
C LYS A 7 4.16 22.30 7.11
N ASP A 8 4.46 22.46 8.39
CA ASP A 8 3.60 21.98 9.45
C ASP A 8 2.30 22.80 9.45
N VAL A 9 1.18 22.13 9.23
CA VAL A 9 -0.15 22.76 9.17
C VAL A 9 -0.70 23.16 10.53
N VAL A 10 -0.17 22.61 11.63
CA VAL A 10 -0.57 22.92 13.00
C VAL A 10 0.14 24.18 13.48
N THR A 11 1.46 24.26 13.31
CA THR A 11 2.25 25.43 13.75
C THR A 11 2.33 26.53 12.69
N GLY A 12 2.09 26.20 11.42
CA GLY A 12 2.22 27.10 10.28
C GLY A 12 3.66 27.32 9.83
N GLN A 13 4.65 26.69 10.47
CA GLN A 13 6.07 26.84 10.14
C GLN A 13 6.45 26.00 8.92
N SER A 14 7.24 26.58 8.03
CA SER A 14 7.83 25.82 6.90
C SER A 14 8.76 24.74 7.42
N VAL A 15 8.83 23.61 6.72
CA VAL A 15 9.73 22.48 7.06
C VAL A 15 11.17 22.93 7.35
N ALA A 16 11.70 23.87 6.56
CA ALA A 16 13.07 24.36 6.73
C ALA A 16 13.33 25.16 8.03
N ASN A 17 12.28 25.65 8.69
CA ASN A 17 12.37 26.48 9.89
C ASN A 17 11.98 25.73 11.17
N GLU A 18 11.58 24.46 11.06
CA GLU A 18 11.19 23.63 12.19
C GLU A 18 12.17 22.46 12.29
N SER A 19 12.91 22.40 13.40
CA SER A 19 14.05 21.50 13.55
C SER A 19 13.68 20.02 13.39
N VAL A 20 12.53 19.60 13.91
CA VAL A 20 12.11 18.20 13.87
C VAL A 20 11.68 17.82 12.46
N ALA A 21 10.82 18.59 11.81
CA ALA A 21 10.37 18.37 10.44
C ALA A 21 11.55 18.38 9.47
N SER A 22 12.50 19.31 9.66
CA SER A 22 13.69 19.40 8.81
C SER A 22 14.56 18.14 8.85
N SER A 23 14.64 17.42 9.98
CA SER A 23 15.47 16.22 10.07
C SER A 23 14.94 15.04 9.26
N PHE A 24 13.64 15.02 8.92
CA PHE A 24 13.02 13.99 8.08
C PHE A 24 12.79 14.47 6.64
N LEU A 25 12.37 15.72 6.46
CA LEU A 25 11.80 16.17 5.19
C LEU A 25 12.75 17.01 4.35
N GLN A 26 13.86 17.50 4.90
CA GLN A 26 14.81 18.35 4.18
C GLN A 26 15.88 17.49 3.47
N PRO A 27 16.04 17.58 2.14
CA PRO A 27 17.14 16.92 1.44
C PRO A 27 18.48 17.61 1.76
N ALA A 28 19.56 16.82 1.80
CA ALA A 28 20.92 17.29 2.06
C ALA A 28 21.99 16.45 1.32
N GLU A 29 23.27 16.63 1.67
CA GLU A 29 24.37 15.87 1.05
C GLU A 29 24.19 14.36 1.20
N ASN A 30 23.81 13.93 2.41
CA ASN A 30 23.63 12.53 2.82
C ASN A 30 22.21 12.26 3.36
N ARG A 31 21.20 13.02 2.91
CA ARG A 31 19.79 12.87 3.33
C ARG A 31 18.87 12.97 2.11
N ILE A 32 17.92 12.03 2.01
CA ILE A 32 16.98 11.95 0.89
C ILE A 32 15.92 13.06 0.95
N GLY A 33 15.46 13.42 2.16
CA GLY A 33 14.38 14.40 2.37
C GLY A 33 12.99 13.81 2.15
N GLY A 34 11.95 14.65 1.98
CA GLY A 34 10.55 14.21 2.02
C GLY A 34 9.98 13.56 0.74
N ILE A 35 10.80 13.21 -0.24
CA ILE A 35 10.37 12.66 -1.53
C ILE A 35 11.09 11.35 -1.81
N TYR A 36 10.31 10.26 -1.87
CA TYR A 36 10.79 8.92 -2.17
C TYR A 36 10.04 8.34 -3.36
N ARG A 37 10.76 7.57 -4.18
CA ARG A 37 10.21 6.63 -5.15
C ARG A 37 9.61 5.43 -4.41
N LYS A 38 8.40 5.05 -4.83
CA LYS A 38 7.59 3.98 -4.23
C LYS A 38 6.94 3.13 -5.31
N SER A 39 6.64 1.88 -5.00
CA SER A 39 5.73 1.03 -5.76
C SER A 39 4.36 1.09 -5.09
N ILE A 40 3.33 1.50 -5.83
CA ILE A 40 1.97 1.68 -5.29
C ILE A 40 0.95 0.95 -6.15
N TYR A 41 -0.13 0.47 -5.53
CA TYR A 41 -1.27 -0.04 -6.27
C TYR A 41 -2.11 1.10 -6.84
N LYS A 42 -2.60 0.90 -8.07
CA LYS A 42 -3.46 1.82 -8.80
C LYS A 42 -4.65 1.06 -9.39
N GLN A 43 -5.80 1.69 -9.42
CA GLN A 43 -7.00 1.12 -10.03
C GLN A 43 -7.11 1.57 -11.49
N TYR A 44 -7.56 0.67 -12.36
CA TYR A 44 -7.84 0.95 -13.77
C TYR A 44 -9.27 0.52 -14.11
N SER A 45 -9.83 1.11 -15.17
CA SER A 45 -11.20 0.82 -15.61
C SER A 45 -11.40 -0.59 -16.16
N ASP A 46 -10.35 -1.15 -16.76
CA ASP A 46 -10.42 -2.42 -17.51
C ASP A 46 -9.02 -3.04 -17.69
N SER A 47 -9.01 -4.18 -18.38
CA SER A 47 -7.82 -5.01 -18.63
C SER A 47 -6.78 -4.40 -19.58
N THR A 48 -7.04 -3.23 -20.17
CA THR A 48 -6.03 -2.50 -20.96
C THR A 48 -5.07 -1.73 -20.08
N TYR A 49 -5.44 -1.44 -18.82
CA TYR A 49 -4.66 -0.63 -17.87
C TYR A 49 -4.28 0.76 -18.42
N THR A 50 -5.15 1.35 -19.25
CA THR A 50 -4.91 2.65 -19.87
C THR A 50 -5.54 3.82 -19.10
N LEU A 51 -6.77 3.64 -18.62
CA LEU A 51 -7.51 4.66 -17.88
C LEU A 51 -7.46 4.38 -16.36
N GLU A 52 -6.65 5.17 -15.65
CA GLU A 52 -6.55 5.13 -14.18
C GLU A 52 -7.82 5.71 -13.53
N ILE A 53 -8.38 4.98 -12.56
CA ILE A 53 -9.46 5.46 -11.69
C ILE A 53 -8.84 6.22 -10.52
N SER A 54 -9.19 7.50 -10.39
CA SER A 54 -8.69 8.35 -9.31
C SER A 54 -9.22 7.89 -7.96
N LYS A 55 -8.30 7.67 -7.01
CA LYS A 55 -8.64 7.46 -5.60
C LYS A 55 -8.86 8.80 -4.89
N PRO A 56 -9.62 8.83 -3.78
CA PRO A 56 -9.75 10.04 -2.96
C PRO A 56 -8.38 10.54 -2.46
N ALA A 57 -8.19 11.86 -2.44
CA ALA A 57 -6.88 12.46 -2.11
C ALA A 57 -6.38 12.07 -0.71
N TRP A 58 -7.29 11.93 0.25
CA TRP A 58 -6.97 11.53 1.63
C TRP A 58 -6.43 10.10 1.75
N LEU A 59 -6.58 9.25 0.73
CA LEU A 59 -6.07 7.87 0.73
C LEU A 59 -4.54 7.82 0.56
N GLY A 60 -3.92 8.94 0.16
CA GLY A 60 -2.46 9.08 0.12
C GLY A 60 -1.80 8.06 -0.79
N PHE A 61 -0.78 7.34 -0.32
CA PHE A 61 -0.12 6.32 -1.14
C PHE A 61 -0.85 4.96 -1.15
N LEU A 62 -1.79 4.71 -0.23
CA LEU A 62 -2.47 3.43 -0.13
C LEU A 62 -3.17 3.05 -1.45
N GLY A 63 -3.21 1.77 -1.75
CA GLY A 63 -3.95 1.24 -2.88
C GLY A 63 -5.44 1.58 -2.87
N PRO A 64 -6.15 1.38 -3.99
CA PRO A 64 -7.59 1.57 -4.06
C PRO A 64 -8.35 0.72 -3.03
N VAL A 65 -9.50 1.20 -2.56
CA VAL A 65 -10.32 0.44 -1.61
C VAL A 65 -11.03 -0.69 -2.35
N ILE A 66 -10.74 -1.94 -1.98
CA ILE A 66 -11.48 -3.11 -2.44
C ILE A 66 -12.63 -3.34 -1.45
N ARG A 67 -13.83 -3.63 -1.95
CA ARG A 67 -15.02 -3.86 -1.13
C ARG A 67 -15.74 -5.14 -1.56
N GLY A 68 -16.32 -5.85 -0.61
CA GLY A 68 -17.19 -6.99 -0.86
C GLY A 68 -18.15 -7.24 0.30
N GLU A 69 -19.20 -7.99 0.01
CA GLU A 69 -20.16 -8.47 1.00
C GLU A 69 -20.05 -9.97 1.24
N VAL A 70 -20.62 -10.43 2.34
CA VAL A 70 -20.83 -11.86 2.58
C VAL A 70 -21.62 -12.52 1.44
N GLY A 71 -20.96 -13.47 0.78
CA GLY A 71 -21.45 -14.19 -0.40
C GLY A 71 -20.81 -13.75 -1.71
N ASP A 72 -20.06 -12.65 -1.72
CA ASP A 72 -19.38 -12.18 -2.93
C ASP A 72 -18.16 -13.02 -3.29
N THR A 73 -17.85 -13.01 -4.59
CA THR A 73 -16.55 -13.40 -5.14
C THR A 73 -15.87 -12.14 -5.65
N ILE A 74 -14.70 -11.83 -5.11
CA ILE A 74 -13.86 -10.70 -5.51
C ILE A 74 -12.80 -11.23 -6.48
N THR A 75 -12.79 -10.69 -7.69
CA THR A 75 -11.76 -10.99 -8.70
C THR A 75 -10.85 -9.79 -8.89
N VAL A 76 -9.55 -9.96 -8.65
CA VAL A 76 -8.54 -8.92 -8.83
C VAL A 76 -7.63 -9.26 -9.99
N HIS A 77 -7.66 -8.44 -11.03
CA HIS A 77 -6.74 -8.53 -12.15
C HIS A 77 -5.51 -7.64 -11.88
N LEU A 78 -4.37 -8.26 -11.57
CA LEU A 78 -3.11 -7.57 -11.30
C LEU A 78 -2.25 -7.55 -12.56
N LYS A 79 -1.66 -6.39 -12.86
CA LYS A 79 -0.56 -6.24 -13.83
C LYS A 79 0.60 -5.54 -13.13
N ASN A 80 1.79 -6.16 -13.19
CA ASN A 80 2.97 -5.61 -12.55
C ASN A 80 3.74 -4.70 -13.53
N PHE A 81 3.67 -3.38 -13.32
CA PHE A 81 4.45 -2.39 -14.07
C PHE A 81 5.77 -1.99 -13.39
N ALA A 82 6.09 -2.57 -12.23
CA ALA A 82 7.32 -2.28 -11.50
C ALA A 82 8.51 -3.05 -12.08
N SER A 83 9.71 -2.70 -11.61
CA SER A 83 10.98 -3.29 -12.03
C SER A 83 11.32 -4.62 -11.35
N ARG A 84 10.48 -5.10 -10.43
CA ARG A 84 10.72 -6.35 -9.68
C ARG A 84 9.43 -7.14 -9.44
N PRO A 85 9.52 -8.44 -9.11
CA PRO A 85 8.34 -9.25 -8.79
C PRO A 85 7.61 -8.73 -7.55
N PHE A 86 6.29 -8.76 -7.62
CA PHE A 86 5.36 -8.40 -6.52
C PHE A 86 4.09 -9.25 -6.63
N THR A 87 3.24 -9.21 -5.60
CA THR A 87 1.96 -9.94 -5.56
C THR A 87 0.84 -9.06 -5.04
N ILE A 88 -0.31 -9.66 -4.74
CA ILE A 88 -1.32 -9.11 -3.84
C ILE A 88 -1.87 -10.25 -2.98
N HIS A 89 -1.76 -10.08 -1.66
CA HIS A 89 -2.20 -11.01 -0.63
C HIS A 89 -3.28 -10.33 0.22
N PRO A 90 -4.49 -10.89 0.33
CA PRO A 90 -5.57 -10.28 1.10
C PRO A 90 -5.63 -10.82 2.54
N HIS A 91 -6.15 -10.00 3.44
CA HIS A 91 -6.61 -10.45 4.76
C HIS A 91 -8.14 -10.47 4.81
N GLY A 92 -8.74 -11.32 5.64
CA GLY A 92 -10.18 -11.27 5.93
C GLY A 92 -11.11 -11.83 4.85
N VAL A 93 -10.57 -12.59 3.89
CA VAL A 93 -11.31 -13.31 2.84
C VAL A 93 -10.77 -14.72 2.72
N PHE A 94 -11.47 -15.58 1.97
CA PHE A 94 -11.02 -16.92 1.66
C PHE A 94 -10.40 -16.97 0.27
N TYR A 95 -9.35 -17.77 0.10
CA TYR A 95 -8.66 -17.97 -1.17
C TYR A 95 -8.15 -19.41 -1.29
N THR A 96 -7.96 -19.86 -2.52
CA THR A 96 -7.22 -21.09 -2.84
C THR A 96 -5.74 -20.77 -3.05
N LYS A 97 -4.90 -21.81 -3.11
CA LYS A 97 -3.44 -21.66 -3.16
C LYS A 97 -2.90 -20.92 -4.39
N ASP A 98 -3.66 -20.87 -5.48
CA ASP A 98 -3.38 -20.11 -6.71
C ASP A 98 -3.89 -18.65 -6.67
N SER A 99 -4.40 -18.20 -5.52
CA SER A 99 -4.93 -16.85 -5.28
C SER A 99 -4.52 -16.30 -3.92
N GLU A 100 -3.49 -16.88 -3.29
CA GLU A 100 -2.96 -16.44 -2.00
C GLU A 100 -1.99 -15.27 -2.14
N GLY A 101 -1.09 -15.34 -3.12
CA GLY A 101 -0.11 -14.32 -3.42
C GLY A 101 1.01 -14.18 -2.39
N ALA A 102 1.45 -15.29 -1.77
CA ALA A 102 2.47 -15.29 -0.74
C ALA A 102 3.48 -16.42 -0.94
N LEU A 103 4.74 -16.04 -1.21
CA LEU A 103 5.81 -17.00 -1.50
C LEU A 103 6.38 -17.61 -0.20
N TYR A 104 6.12 -18.89 0.05
CA TYR A 104 6.76 -19.65 1.13
C TYR A 104 6.81 -21.16 0.81
N PRO A 105 7.65 -21.97 1.51
CA PRO A 105 7.71 -23.42 1.30
C PRO A 105 6.43 -24.13 1.79
N ASP A 106 5.43 -24.24 0.93
CA ASP A 106 4.07 -24.70 1.18
C ASP A 106 3.73 -26.03 0.47
N ARG A 107 4.66 -26.55 -0.34
CA ARG A 107 4.52 -27.74 -1.20
C ARG A 107 3.54 -27.57 -2.37
N SER A 108 3.18 -26.34 -2.73
CA SER A 108 2.56 -26.04 -4.02
C SER A 108 3.56 -26.24 -5.16
N SER A 109 3.07 -26.51 -6.37
CA SER A 109 3.91 -26.60 -7.56
C SER A 109 3.14 -26.25 -8.83
N GLY A 110 3.89 -25.85 -9.88
CA GLY A 110 3.32 -25.55 -11.19
C GLY A 110 2.53 -24.24 -11.17
N ASP A 111 1.31 -24.27 -11.73
CA ASP A 111 0.44 -23.09 -11.85
C ASP A 111 0.01 -22.52 -10.49
N HIS A 112 0.09 -23.31 -9.41
CA HIS A 112 -0.22 -22.89 -8.04
C HIS A 112 0.83 -21.97 -7.39
N ASN A 113 1.91 -21.61 -8.12
CA ASN A 113 2.94 -20.68 -7.63
C ASN A 113 3.02 -19.43 -8.51
N ALA A 114 2.15 -19.32 -9.54
CA ALA A 114 2.14 -18.18 -10.46
C ALA A 114 1.65 -16.89 -9.77
N ASP A 115 0.88 -17.04 -8.69
CA ASP A 115 0.36 -15.97 -7.86
C ASP A 115 1.39 -15.41 -6.88
N ASP A 116 2.38 -16.23 -6.49
CA ASP A 116 3.37 -15.94 -5.44
C ASP A 116 4.50 -14.98 -5.86
N ALA A 117 4.68 -14.74 -7.15
CA ALA A 117 5.67 -13.78 -7.65
C ALA A 117 5.35 -13.33 -9.08
N VAL A 118 4.48 -12.32 -9.24
CA VAL A 118 4.14 -11.78 -10.57
C VAL A 118 5.33 -10.98 -11.10
N PRO A 119 6.01 -11.41 -12.19
CA PRO A 119 7.23 -10.78 -12.66
C PRO A 119 6.97 -9.40 -13.26
N PRO A 120 8.00 -8.56 -13.45
CA PRO A 120 7.89 -7.32 -14.22
C PRO A 120 7.23 -7.54 -15.59
N GLY A 121 6.20 -6.77 -15.91
CA GLY A 121 5.40 -6.93 -17.12
C GLY A 121 4.45 -8.14 -17.10
N GLY A 122 4.46 -8.96 -16.05
CA GLY A 122 3.56 -10.09 -15.84
C GLY A 122 2.18 -9.64 -15.34
N ASN A 123 1.20 -10.56 -15.43
CA ASN A 123 -0.13 -10.39 -14.86
C ASN A 123 -0.55 -11.66 -14.11
N HIS A 124 -1.50 -11.51 -13.19
CA HIS A 124 -2.17 -12.62 -12.53
C HIS A 124 -3.61 -12.22 -12.17
N THR A 125 -4.51 -13.20 -12.10
CA THR A 125 -5.89 -12.97 -11.65
C THR A 125 -6.12 -13.73 -10.34
N TYR A 126 -6.38 -12.98 -9.28
CA TYR A 126 -6.67 -13.51 -7.96
C TYR A 126 -8.18 -13.62 -7.77
N THR A 127 -8.64 -14.74 -7.23
CA THR A 127 -10.06 -14.95 -6.88
C THR A 127 -10.19 -15.20 -5.39
N TRP A 128 -10.93 -14.33 -4.72
CA TRP A 128 -11.22 -14.43 -3.29
C TRP A 128 -12.71 -14.56 -3.08
N THR A 129 -13.13 -15.39 -2.12
CA THR A 129 -14.53 -15.52 -1.75
C THR A 129 -14.76 -14.99 -0.34
N VAL A 130 -15.97 -14.51 -0.07
CA VAL A 130 -16.37 -14.00 1.24
C VAL A 130 -17.41 -14.94 1.84
N PRO A 131 -17.01 -16.11 2.38
CA PRO A 131 -17.95 -17.00 3.05
C PRO A 131 -18.46 -16.35 4.35
N GLU A 132 -19.60 -16.81 4.84
CA GLU A 132 -20.23 -16.27 6.07
C GLU A 132 -19.29 -16.30 7.28
N ALA A 133 -18.46 -17.34 7.39
CA ALA A 133 -17.47 -17.48 8.46
C ALA A 133 -16.31 -16.45 8.41
N HIS A 134 -16.12 -15.76 7.28
CA HIS A 134 -15.09 -14.72 7.11
C HIS A 134 -15.70 -13.31 7.05
N GLY A 135 -17.03 -13.20 7.19
CA GLY A 135 -17.74 -11.93 7.25
C GLY A 135 -17.92 -11.40 8.67
N PRO A 136 -18.46 -10.17 8.81
CA PRO A 136 -18.86 -9.65 10.11
C PRO A 136 -19.96 -10.50 10.74
N THR A 137 -19.81 -10.83 12.03
CA THR A 137 -20.81 -11.54 12.82
C THR A 137 -22.00 -10.66 13.18
N ALA A 138 -23.01 -11.21 13.85
CA ALA A 138 -24.17 -10.43 14.31
C ALA A 138 -23.76 -9.25 15.21
N ASP A 139 -22.78 -9.46 16.09
CA ASP A 139 -22.30 -8.47 17.07
C ASP A 139 -21.28 -7.49 16.49
N ASP A 140 -20.69 -7.80 15.33
CA ASP A 140 -19.78 -6.89 14.63
C ASP A 140 -20.53 -5.71 14.00
N PRO A 141 -19.83 -4.60 13.73
CA PRO A 141 -20.33 -3.53 12.87
C PRO A 141 -20.76 -4.03 11.48
N ALA A 142 -21.46 -3.20 10.73
CA ALA A 142 -21.93 -3.56 9.38
C ALA A 142 -20.79 -3.92 8.40
N CYS A 143 -19.59 -3.38 8.63
CA CYS A 143 -18.39 -3.71 7.86
C CYS A 143 -17.15 -3.80 8.76
N LEU A 144 -16.22 -4.69 8.39
CA LEU A 144 -14.90 -4.85 9.00
C LEU A 144 -13.80 -4.40 8.02
N THR A 145 -12.78 -3.75 8.56
CA THR A 145 -11.61 -3.28 7.80
C THR A 145 -10.49 -4.32 7.87
N TRP A 146 -10.05 -4.73 6.70
CA TRP A 146 -8.89 -5.58 6.45
C TRP A 146 -7.91 -4.85 5.53
N ILE A 147 -6.81 -5.53 5.18
CA ILE A 147 -5.80 -5.01 4.27
C ILE A 147 -5.50 -6.01 3.17
N TYR A 148 -4.88 -5.52 2.11
CA TYR A 148 -4.12 -6.33 1.17
C TYR A 148 -2.75 -5.72 0.96
N HIS A 149 -1.75 -6.54 0.66
CA HIS A 149 -0.38 -6.08 0.39
C HIS A 149 0.39 -7.09 -0.46
N SER A 150 1.55 -6.71 -1.01
CA SER A 150 2.44 -7.68 -1.66
C SER A 150 3.17 -8.52 -0.61
N HIS A 151 3.45 -9.78 -0.94
CA HIS A 151 3.98 -10.78 -0.02
C HIS A 151 5.11 -11.63 -0.63
N VAL A 152 5.89 -11.06 -1.56
CA VAL A 152 7.18 -11.67 -1.98
C VAL A 152 8.19 -11.52 -0.85
N ASN A 153 8.28 -10.31 -0.29
CA ASN A 153 8.92 -10.02 0.98
C ASN A 153 8.07 -8.96 1.67
N ALA A 154 7.08 -9.40 2.45
CA ALA A 154 6.03 -8.51 2.95
C ALA A 154 6.56 -7.24 3.64
N PRO A 155 7.56 -7.29 4.56
CA PRO A 155 8.11 -6.07 5.17
C PRO A 155 8.65 -5.06 4.13
N LYS A 156 9.50 -5.51 3.19
CA LYS A 156 10.11 -4.62 2.19
C LYS A 156 9.10 -4.15 1.14
N ASP A 157 8.16 -5.01 0.77
CA ASP A 157 7.10 -4.70 -0.18
C ASP A 157 6.14 -3.63 0.38
N ILE A 158 5.75 -3.75 1.64
CA ILE A 158 4.91 -2.76 2.35
C ILE A 158 5.68 -1.44 2.54
N ALA A 159 6.95 -1.49 2.98
CA ALA A 159 7.80 -0.31 3.10
C ALA A 159 7.94 0.43 1.75
N SER A 160 8.04 -0.32 0.66
CA SER A 160 8.08 0.21 -0.71
C SER A 160 6.75 0.84 -1.18
N GLY A 161 5.64 0.61 -0.46
CA GLY A 161 4.34 1.26 -0.68
C GLY A 161 3.19 0.32 -1.09
N LEU A 162 3.40 -0.99 -1.21
CA LEU A 162 2.41 -1.93 -1.71
C LEU A 162 1.47 -2.42 -0.60
N VAL A 163 0.54 -1.55 -0.21
CA VAL A 163 -0.52 -1.86 0.77
C VAL A 163 -1.78 -1.08 0.43
N GLY A 164 -2.95 -1.66 0.68
CA GLY A 164 -4.24 -0.99 0.53
C GLY A 164 -5.34 -1.61 1.41
N PRO A 165 -6.48 -0.92 1.56
CA PRO A 165 -7.56 -1.37 2.42
C PRO A 165 -8.55 -2.30 1.68
N LEU A 166 -9.03 -3.31 2.40
CA LEU A 166 -10.09 -4.22 1.99
C LEU A 166 -11.25 -4.12 2.99
N LEU A 167 -12.45 -3.77 2.54
CA LEU A 167 -13.63 -3.64 3.39
C LEU A 167 -14.60 -4.79 3.12
N ILE A 168 -14.90 -5.58 4.15
CA ILE A 168 -15.84 -6.70 4.05
C ILE A 168 -17.09 -6.38 4.88
N CYS A 169 -18.26 -6.43 4.24
CA CYS A 169 -19.52 -6.01 4.83
C CYS A 169 -20.54 -7.16 4.97
N LYS A 170 -21.51 -6.97 5.86
CA LYS A 170 -22.73 -7.80 5.89
C LYS A 170 -23.48 -7.64 4.57
N ARG A 171 -24.18 -8.70 4.16
CA ARG A 171 -24.99 -8.68 2.93
C ARG A 171 -26.00 -7.54 2.93
N GLY A 172 -26.10 -6.82 1.82
CA GLY A 172 -27.02 -5.71 1.63
C GLY A 172 -26.60 -4.43 2.37
N THR A 173 -25.31 -4.20 2.61
CA THR A 173 -24.74 -2.96 3.19
C THR A 173 -24.15 -2.02 2.13
N LEU A 174 -23.68 -2.57 1.00
CA LEU A 174 -23.11 -1.84 -0.12
C LEU A 174 -24.19 -1.58 -1.19
N LYS A 175 -24.16 -0.41 -1.83
CA LYS A 175 -24.94 -0.19 -3.06
C LYS A 175 -24.32 -0.96 -4.21
N THR A 176 -25.16 -1.44 -5.13
CA THR A 176 -24.71 -2.18 -6.31
C THR A 176 -23.72 -1.37 -7.16
N LEU A 177 -23.95 -0.07 -7.39
CA LEU A 177 -23.00 0.82 -8.10
C LEU A 177 -23.22 2.31 -7.70
N PRO A 178 -22.18 3.07 -7.30
CA PRO A 178 -20.84 2.61 -6.92
C PRO A 178 -20.89 1.78 -5.62
N SER A 179 -19.97 0.82 -5.48
CA SER A 179 -19.81 0.03 -4.26
C SER A 179 -19.37 0.95 -3.11
N ARG A 180 -20.37 1.49 -2.41
CA ARG A 180 -20.25 2.39 -1.26
C ARG A 180 -21.29 1.97 -0.25
N ARG A 181 -20.91 2.08 1.02
CA ARG A 181 -21.84 1.97 2.14
C ARG A 181 -22.98 2.98 1.98
N HIS A 182 -24.21 2.53 2.16
CA HIS A 182 -25.39 3.41 2.15
C HIS A 182 -25.95 3.71 3.53
N ASP A 183 -25.40 3.04 4.55
CA ASP A 183 -25.75 3.21 5.95
C ASP A 183 -24.95 4.33 6.64
N VAL A 184 -23.99 4.95 5.94
CA VAL A 184 -23.19 6.09 6.43
C VAL A 184 -23.02 7.16 5.34
N ASP A 185 -22.85 8.40 5.78
CA ASP A 185 -22.58 9.53 4.88
C ASP A 185 -21.15 9.50 4.33
N LEU A 186 -20.16 9.09 5.12
CA LEU A 186 -18.73 9.09 4.76
C LEU A 186 -18.03 7.88 5.38
N ASP A 187 -17.07 7.30 4.65
CA ASP A 187 -16.15 6.27 5.13
C ASP A 187 -14.70 6.65 4.78
N PHE A 188 -13.82 6.63 5.79
CA PHE A 188 -12.40 6.95 5.66
C PHE A 188 -11.53 5.76 6.06
N PHE A 189 -10.36 5.63 5.43
CA PHE A 189 -9.37 4.62 5.74
C PHE A 189 -8.07 5.31 6.12
N LEU A 190 -7.55 4.98 7.30
CA LEU A 190 -6.34 5.58 7.86
C LEU A 190 -5.36 4.45 8.22
N MET A 191 -4.15 4.52 7.66
CA MET A 191 -3.02 3.70 8.05
C MET A 191 -2.04 4.57 8.82
N PHE A 192 -1.94 4.34 10.13
CA PHE A 192 -0.90 4.91 10.97
C PHE A 192 0.32 4.02 10.84
N ASN A 193 1.41 4.55 10.28
CA ASN A 193 2.62 3.78 10.03
C ASN A 193 3.86 4.66 10.16
N VAL A 194 4.92 4.11 10.75
CA VAL A 194 6.28 4.60 10.54
C VAL A 194 6.78 3.93 9.27
N VAL A 195 6.61 4.60 8.14
CA VAL A 195 7.06 4.09 6.84
C VAL A 195 8.59 4.16 6.82
N ASP A 196 9.22 3.03 7.12
CA ASP A 196 10.68 2.91 7.16
C ASP A 196 11.23 2.74 5.74
N GLU A 197 11.68 3.84 5.13
CA GLU A 197 12.22 3.84 3.76
C GLU A 197 13.58 3.13 3.66
N ASN A 198 14.24 2.81 4.79
CA ASN A 198 15.44 1.98 4.78
C ASN A 198 15.13 0.54 4.35
N GLU A 199 13.90 0.08 4.58
CA GLU A 199 13.44 -1.25 4.15
C GLU A 199 12.88 -1.27 2.72
N SER A 200 12.73 -0.10 2.10
CA SER A 200 12.24 0.02 0.73
C SER A 200 13.17 -0.65 -0.27
N TRP A 201 12.60 -1.32 -1.27
CA TRP A 201 13.34 -1.80 -2.44
C TRP A 201 13.95 -0.65 -3.26
N HIS A 202 13.47 0.57 -3.05
CA HIS A 202 13.89 1.76 -3.79
C HIS A 202 14.93 2.60 -3.04
N LEU A 203 15.46 2.15 -1.89
CA LEU A 203 16.40 2.94 -1.09
C LEU A 203 17.59 3.44 -1.92
N ASP A 204 18.24 2.54 -2.67
CA ASP A 204 19.44 2.88 -3.45
C ASP A 204 19.13 3.85 -4.59
N GLU A 205 17.98 3.66 -5.25
CA GLU A 205 17.50 4.58 -6.29
C GLU A 205 17.17 5.96 -5.70
N ASN A 206 16.60 6.00 -4.49
CA ASN A 206 16.28 7.24 -3.78
C ASN A 206 17.55 7.98 -3.35
N ILE A 207 18.55 7.27 -2.80
CA ILE A 207 19.86 7.85 -2.47
C ILE A 207 20.48 8.48 -3.73
N ALA A 208 20.53 7.73 -4.83
CA ALA A 208 21.12 8.21 -6.08
C ALA A 208 20.36 9.39 -6.71
N SER A 209 19.05 9.46 -6.51
CA SER A 209 18.19 10.48 -7.13
C SER A 209 18.10 11.78 -6.33
N PHE A 210 18.17 11.70 -5.00
CA PHE A 210 17.79 12.82 -4.12
C PHE A 210 18.93 13.33 -3.21
N CYS A 211 19.93 12.50 -2.87
CA CYS A 211 21.10 12.99 -2.13
C CYS A 211 22.04 13.75 -3.08
N THR A 212 22.58 14.90 -2.65
CA THR A 212 23.52 15.65 -3.49
C THR A 212 24.93 15.06 -3.52
N LYS A 213 25.29 14.23 -2.53
CA LYS A 213 26.52 13.42 -2.51
C LYS A 213 26.20 11.96 -2.12
N PRO A 214 25.63 11.16 -3.04
CA PRO A 214 25.24 9.77 -2.76
C PRO A 214 26.37 8.91 -2.17
N ASP A 215 27.60 9.11 -2.63
CA ASP A 215 28.78 8.36 -2.17
C ASP A 215 29.16 8.63 -0.70
N SER A 216 28.61 9.69 -0.10
CA SER A 216 28.82 10.03 1.32
C SER A 216 27.81 9.38 2.27
N VAL A 217 26.80 8.67 1.74
CA VAL A 217 25.76 8.04 2.55
C VAL A 217 26.30 6.76 3.18
N ASP A 218 26.36 6.74 4.51
CA ASP A 218 26.48 5.52 5.29
C ASP A 218 25.07 5.02 5.64
N LYS A 219 24.70 3.84 5.13
CA LYS A 219 23.37 3.24 5.41
C LYS A 219 23.27 2.69 6.83
N GLU A 220 24.39 2.51 7.53
CA GLU A 220 24.41 2.07 8.92
C GLU A 220 24.35 3.24 9.92
N ASP A 221 24.51 4.48 9.46
CA ASP A 221 24.37 5.69 10.28
C ASP A 221 22.95 5.78 10.87
N GLU A 222 22.86 5.87 12.19
CA GLU A 222 21.58 5.90 12.89
C GLU A 222 20.78 7.16 12.57
N GLU A 223 21.45 8.30 12.33
CA GLU A 223 20.76 9.53 11.93
C GLU A 223 20.22 9.44 10.49
N PHE A 224 20.94 8.78 9.58
CA PHE A 224 20.45 8.48 8.24
C PHE A 224 19.23 7.57 8.31
N LYS A 225 19.31 6.46 9.05
CA LYS A 225 18.18 5.55 9.24
C LYS A 225 16.97 6.27 9.81
N GLU A 226 17.15 7.06 10.86
CA GLU A 226 16.07 7.80 11.49
C GLU A 226 15.46 8.84 10.54
N SER A 227 16.28 9.55 9.74
CA SER A 227 15.76 10.50 8.75
C SER A 227 14.83 9.87 7.70
N ASN A 228 14.96 8.56 7.46
CA ASN A 228 14.15 7.80 6.52
C ASN A 228 12.90 7.15 7.13
N ARG A 229 12.63 7.39 8.43
CA ARG A 229 11.43 6.87 9.12
C ARG A 229 10.31 7.90 9.13
N MET A 230 9.38 7.74 8.19
CA MET A 230 8.30 8.68 7.98
C MET A 230 7.09 8.33 8.84
N HIS A 231 6.89 9.09 9.92
CA HIS A 231 5.79 8.92 10.87
C HIS A 231 4.49 9.49 10.30
N ALA A 232 3.74 8.67 9.57
CA ALA A 232 2.73 9.15 8.64
C ALA A 232 1.34 8.53 8.84
N ILE A 233 0.33 9.28 8.42
CA ILE A 233 -1.04 8.78 8.19
C ILE A 233 -1.27 8.74 6.68
N ASN A 234 -1.47 7.55 6.11
CA ASN A 234 -1.59 7.34 4.65
C ASN A 234 -0.39 7.88 3.84
N GLY A 235 0.76 8.08 4.50
CA GLY A 235 1.97 8.69 3.94
C GLY A 235 1.94 10.22 3.86
N PHE A 236 1.08 10.86 4.63
CA PHE A 236 1.20 12.28 4.94
C PHE A 236 1.86 12.45 6.31
N VAL A 237 2.90 13.29 6.36
CA VAL A 237 3.61 13.76 7.56
C VAL A 237 3.23 15.20 7.81
#